data_AF-A0A8T5UBM0-F1
#
_entry.id   AF-A0A8T5UBM0-F1
#
_cell.length_a   1.000
_cell.length_b   1.000
_cell.length_c   1.000
_cell.angle_alpha   90.00
_cell.angle_beta   90.00
_cell.angle_gamma   90.00
#
_symmetry.space_group_name_H-M   'P 1'
#
loop_
_entity.id
_entity.type
_entity.pdbx_description
1 polymer ?
#
loop_
_entity_poly.entity_id
_entity_poly.type
_entity_poly.pdbx_seq_one_letter_code
_entity_poly.pdbx_strand_id
1 'polypeptide(L)'
;MTETTVLEMVDKASDRIKRLRGRYLDEKPFISIERAKFYTEKWIATENSKLSYNVRVALSMKNVFEKMGFNIDPDDRIAGTWTENFLGIPIDIERGLFNRVFEVELDEKSMKTFAKEGTKNFMSYMIAKYGSKGLLKTLDHSKKIGVVMPELGTDTLDIRKINPYQIREKDKELLLKDLLPYWKENTIANRLGKAFIESNIYPGEFGDFITNLPRSTGQSDMVTSIGSALGVWQGHLILDHEKPILKGLLAMKNEVQEVIVASKKLAQHEKEFLESINIALEGVMIYSKRLAEKLEDVLKNTSDPSTRAVLNQMLQTCQKVPLYPAETFREAVQSYWIIKTAVE
;
A
#
# COMPACT_ATOMS: atom_id res chain seq x y z
N MET A 1 -17.33 -7.44 48.72
CA MET A 1 -17.89 -6.70 47.58
C MET A 1 -16.82 -5.74 47.11
N THR A 2 -16.09 -6.09 46.06
CA THR A 2 -15.10 -5.20 45.45
C THR A 2 -15.85 -4.29 44.48
N GLU A 3 -15.98 -3.02 44.84
CA GLU A 3 -16.45 -1.97 43.93
C GLU A 3 -15.43 -1.85 42.79
N THR A 4 -15.80 -2.39 41.63
CA THR A 4 -15.06 -2.11 40.40
C THR A 4 -15.42 -0.69 40.00
N THR A 5 -14.56 0.28 40.33
CA THR A 5 -14.65 1.64 39.82
C THR A 5 -14.48 1.59 38.31
N VAL A 6 -15.59 1.55 37.57
CA VAL A 6 -15.55 1.70 36.12
C VAL A 6 -15.08 3.12 35.85
N LEU A 7 -13.85 3.25 35.35
CA LEU A 7 -13.32 4.53 34.87
C LEU A 7 -14.22 4.97 33.71
N GLU A 8 -15.13 5.92 33.94
CA GLU A 8 -15.89 6.54 32.86
C GLU A 8 -14.90 7.32 31.99
N MET A 9 -14.47 6.69 30.90
CA MET A 9 -13.72 7.37 29.85
C MET A 9 -14.68 8.31 29.12
N VAL A 10 -14.77 9.55 29.60
CA VAL A 10 -15.55 10.60 28.91
C VAL A 10 -14.83 10.99 27.63
N ASP A 11 -15.39 10.63 26.48
CA ASP A 11 -14.88 11.05 25.17
C ASP A 11 -15.16 12.54 24.93
N LYS A 12 -14.13 13.37 25.16
CA LYS A 12 -14.14 14.83 25.00
C LYS A 12 -14.02 15.31 23.55
N ALA A 13 -13.95 14.42 22.56
CA ALA A 13 -13.85 14.88 21.19
C ALA A 13 -15.17 15.51 20.70
N SER A 14 -15.05 16.37 19.69
CA SER A 14 -16.22 16.93 19.01
C SER A 14 -16.99 15.86 18.23
N ASP A 15 -18.26 16.13 17.95
CA ASP A 15 -19.13 15.22 17.19
C ASP A 15 -18.55 14.87 15.81
N ARG A 16 -17.86 15.82 15.17
CA ARG A 16 -17.09 15.61 13.94
C ARG A 16 -16.06 14.49 14.09
N ILE A 17 -15.26 14.53 15.15
CA ILE A 17 -14.21 13.54 15.41
C ILE A 17 -14.79 12.20 15.84
N LYS A 18 -15.96 12.19 16.51
CA LYS A 18 -16.71 10.97 16.83
C LYS A 18 -17.24 10.29 15.55
N ARG A 19 -17.83 11.05 14.63
CA ARG A 19 -18.27 10.54 13.32
C ARG A 19 -17.10 9.98 12.51
N LEU A 20 -16.00 10.71 12.38
CA LEU A 20 -14.81 10.21 11.67
C LEU A 20 -14.31 8.90 12.27
N ARG A 21 -14.15 8.82 13.59
CA ARG A 21 -13.69 7.59 14.26
C ARG A 21 -14.63 6.41 14.03
N GLY A 22 -15.94 6.61 14.16
CA GLY A 22 -16.93 5.56 13.88
C GLY A 22 -16.76 5.02 12.46
N ARG A 23 -16.64 5.91 11.46
CA ARG A 23 -16.42 5.48 10.07
C ARG A 23 -15.11 4.72 9.89
N TYR A 24 -14.00 5.20 10.44
CA TYR A 24 -12.71 4.49 10.36
C TYR A 24 -12.71 3.10 11.04
N LEU A 25 -13.51 2.90 12.08
CA LEU A 25 -13.56 1.65 12.84
C LEU A 25 -14.59 0.65 12.28
N ASP A 26 -15.71 1.15 11.78
CA ASP A 26 -16.88 0.33 11.44
C ASP A 26 -17.06 0.12 9.93
N GLU A 27 -16.62 1.06 9.09
CA GLU A 27 -16.77 0.94 7.63
C GLU A 27 -15.71 0.00 7.04
N LYS A 28 -16.10 -0.67 5.95
CA LYS A 28 -15.22 -1.58 5.22
C LYS A 28 -14.31 -0.79 4.27
N PRO A 29 -12.97 -0.93 4.35
CA PRO A 29 -12.07 -0.23 3.45
C PRO A 29 -12.23 -0.65 1.99
N PHE A 30 -11.91 0.27 1.08
CA PHE A 30 -11.93 0.05 -0.36
C PHE A 30 -10.53 -0.16 -0.92
N ILE A 31 -10.38 -1.08 -1.84
CA ILE A 31 -9.17 -1.22 -2.66
C ILE A 31 -9.28 -0.22 -3.81
N SER A 32 -8.30 0.69 -3.90
CA SER A 32 -8.11 1.54 -5.08
C SER A 32 -7.02 0.94 -5.97
N ILE A 33 -7.34 0.84 -7.25
CA ILE A 33 -6.37 0.40 -8.27
C ILE A 33 -5.71 1.58 -8.98
N GLU A 34 -6.06 2.84 -8.69
CA GLU A 34 -5.58 3.98 -9.49
C GLU A 34 -4.05 4.09 -9.46
N ARG A 35 -3.45 3.94 -8.27
CA ARG A 35 -2.00 3.91 -8.11
C ARG A 35 -1.38 2.76 -8.91
N ALA A 36 -1.91 1.54 -8.79
CA ALA A 36 -1.43 0.39 -9.58
C ALA A 36 -1.56 0.63 -11.09
N LYS A 37 -2.72 1.12 -11.54
CA LYS A 37 -3.04 1.40 -12.94
C LYS A 37 -2.11 2.44 -13.55
N PHE A 38 -2.02 3.62 -12.95
CA PHE A 38 -1.21 4.72 -13.49
C PHE A 38 0.30 4.44 -13.33
N TYR A 39 0.71 3.75 -12.28
CA TYR A 39 2.10 3.31 -12.16
C TYR A 39 2.45 2.35 -13.31
N THR A 40 1.62 1.33 -13.53
CA THR A 40 1.81 0.33 -14.60
C THR A 40 1.82 0.97 -15.98
N GLU A 41 0.91 1.91 -16.25
CA GLU A 41 0.83 2.64 -17.53
C GLU A 41 2.18 3.27 -17.89
N LYS A 42 2.79 4.02 -16.97
CA LYS A 42 4.07 4.66 -17.21
C LYS A 42 5.24 3.67 -17.19
N TRP A 43 5.15 2.63 -16.36
CA TRP A 43 6.16 1.58 -16.30
C TRP A 43 6.33 0.88 -17.65
N ILE A 44 5.21 0.50 -18.29
CA ILE A 44 5.15 -0.06 -19.64
C ILE A 44 5.73 0.93 -20.65
N ALA A 45 5.30 2.20 -20.60
CA ALA A 45 5.76 3.24 -21.53
C ALA A 45 7.28 3.48 -21.47
N THR A 46 7.93 3.11 -20.37
CA THR A 46 9.38 3.27 -20.17
C THR A 46 10.16 1.96 -20.25
N GLU A 47 9.52 0.83 -20.53
CA GLU A 47 10.15 -0.51 -20.44
C GLU A 47 11.30 -0.72 -21.41
N ASN A 48 11.15 -0.23 -22.64
CA ASN A 48 12.18 -0.32 -23.68
C ASN A 48 13.10 0.92 -23.72
N SER A 49 13.05 1.77 -22.69
CA SER A 49 13.92 2.94 -22.60
C SER A 49 15.29 2.58 -22.03
N LYS A 50 16.30 3.43 -22.27
CA LYS A 50 17.63 3.33 -21.63
C LYS A 50 17.67 4.00 -20.25
N LEU A 51 16.51 4.31 -19.67
CA LEU A 51 16.42 4.98 -18.37
C LEU A 51 16.76 3.99 -17.26
N SER A 52 17.43 4.47 -16.22
CA SER A 52 17.73 3.68 -15.03
C SER A 52 16.46 3.29 -14.27
N TYR A 53 16.57 2.23 -13.45
CA TYR A 53 15.45 1.76 -12.63
C TYR A 53 14.86 2.87 -11.77
N ASN A 54 15.71 3.65 -11.07
CA ASN A 54 15.25 4.72 -10.17
C ASN A 54 14.49 5.83 -10.92
N VAL A 55 14.94 6.19 -12.12
CA VAL A 55 14.25 7.18 -12.96
C VAL A 55 12.90 6.65 -13.43
N ARG A 56 12.82 5.38 -13.83
CA ARG A 56 11.55 4.74 -14.23
C ARG A 56 10.54 4.67 -13.08
N VAL A 57 10.99 4.35 -11.87
CA VAL A 57 10.17 4.37 -10.65
C VAL A 57 9.65 5.79 -10.39
N ALA A 58 10.54 6.80 -10.41
CA ALA A 58 10.17 8.19 -10.17
C ALA A 58 9.15 8.71 -11.20
N LEU A 59 9.36 8.41 -12.49
CA LEU A 59 8.41 8.75 -13.56
C LEU A 59 7.05 8.07 -13.35
N SER A 60 7.05 6.81 -12.93
CA SER A 60 5.84 6.04 -12.73
C SER A 60 5.02 6.58 -11.56
N MET A 61 5.66 6.91 -10.44
CA MET A 61 5.00 7.59 -9.32
C MET A 61 4.54 9.00 -9.69
N LYS A 62 5.33 9.78 -10.46
CA LYS A 62 4.88 11.07 -10.98
C LYS A 62 3.59 10.93 -11.81
N ASN A 63 3.49 9.92 -12.67
CA ASN A 63 2.27 9.65 -13.45
C ASN A 63 1.07 9.28 -12.56
N VAL A 64 1.30 8.63 -11.42
CA VAL A 64 0.23 8.41 -10.41
C VAL A 64 -0.25 9.76 -9.87
N PHE A 65 0.66 10.61 -9.41
CA PHE A 65 0.29 11.92 -8.85
C PHE A 65 -0.35 12.86 -9.87
N GLU A 66 -0.03 12.73 -11.15
CA GLU A 66 -0.67 13.48 -12.24
C GLU A 66 -2.12 13.08 -12.48
N LYS A 67 -2.53 11.85 -12.11
CA LYS A 67 -3.80 11.26 -12.56
C LYS A 67 -4.73 10.76 -11.47
N MET A 68 -4.22 10.39 -10.30
CA MET A 68 -5.03 9.86 -9.20
C MET A 68 -6.12 10.85 -8.76
N GLY A 69 -7.26 10.35 -8.32
CA GLY A 69 -8.33 11.10 -7.70
C GLY A 69 -8.06 11.38 -6.23
N PHE A 70 -8.89 12.27 -5.68
CA PHE A 70 -8.84 12.68 -4.29
C PHE A 70 -10.25 12.64 -3.69
N ASN A 71 -10.37 12.08 -2.49
CA ASN A 71 -11.49 12.27 -1.59
C ASN A 71 -11.27 13.51 -0.71
N ILE A 72 -12.29 14.38 -0.61
CA ILE A 72 -12.38 15.46 0.38
C ILE A 72 -13.60 15.16 1.24
N ASP A 73 -13.38 14.81 2.51
CA ASP A 73 -14.47 14.48 3.42
C ASP A 73 -15.09 15.75 4.03
N PRO A 74 -16.42 15.83 4.22
CA PRO A 74 -17.05 16.98 4.89
C PRO A 74 -16.52 17.25 6.31
N ASP A 75 -16.04 16.21 6.99
CA ASP A 75 -15.49 16.32 8.33
C ASP A 75 -13.97 16.64 8.34
N ASP A 76 -13.32 16.74 7.18
CA ASP A 76 -11.90 17.07 7.08
C ASP A 76 -11.61 18.51 7.54
N ARG A 77 -10.47 18.69 8.20
CA ARG A 77 -9.88 20.01 8.51
C ARG A 77 -8.42 20.13 8.06
N ILE A 78 -7.92 19.05 7.46
CA ILE A 78 -6.59 18.86 6.87
C ILE A 78 -6.85 18.02 5.61
N ALA A 79 -6.30 18.43 4.47
CA ALA A 79 -6.55 17.78 3.18
C ALA A 79 -5.42 16.82 2.83
N GLY A 80 -5.73 15.66 2.28
CA GLY A 80 -4.73 14.69 1.83
C GLY A 80 -5.27 13.28 1.99
N THR A 81 -5.10 12.47 0.95
CA THR A 81 -5.64 11.12 0.87
C THR A 81 -4.73 10.25 0.02
N TRP A 82 -4.72 8.95 0.31
CA TRP A 82 -4.05 7.96 -0.52
C TRP A 82 -4.78 7.66 -1.82
N THR A 83 -6.10 7.88 -1.84
CA THR A 83 -6.95 7.44 -2.94
C THR A 83 -8.17 8.34 -3.13
N GLU A 84 -8.92 8.06 -4.19
CA GLU A 84 -10.21 8.64 -4.51
C GLU A 84 -11.35 8.21 -3.55
N ASN A 85 -11.10 7.32 -2.59
CA ASN A 85 -12.08 6.85 -1.60
C ASN A 85 -11.66 7.25 -0.17
N PHE A 86 -12.63 7.52 0.70
CA PHE A 86 -12.40 7.92 2.10
C PHE A 86 -11.57 6.90 2.90
N LEU A 87 -11.94 5.61 2.84
CA LEU A 87 -11.15 4.49 3.40
C LEU A 87 -10.49 3.67 2.31
N GLY A 88 -9.91 4.35 1.32
CA GLY A 88 -9.26 3.64 0.23
C GLY A 88 -7.81 3.29 0.52
N ILE A 89 -7.42 2.07 0.17
CA ILE A 89 -6.07 1.54 0.25
C ILE A 89 -5.52 1.38 -1.17
N PRO A 90 -4.39 2.02 -1.51
CA PRO A 90 -3.75 1.85 -2.81
C PRO A 90 -3.01 0.51 -2.89
N ILE A 91 -2.77 0.02 -4.12
CA ILE A 91 -2.00 -1.22 -4.35
C ILE A 91 -0.61 -0.92 -4.92
N ASP A 92 0.40 -1.42 -4.23
CA ASP A 92 1.81 -1.45 -4.61
C ASP A 92 2.16 -2.66 -5.51
N ILE A 93 1.50 -2.72 -6.67
CA ILE A 93 1.44 -3.92 -7.52
C ILE A 93 2.81 -4.45 -7.98
N GLU A 94 3.78 -3.56 -8.19
CA GLU A 94 5.16 -3.89 -8.58
C GLU A 94 5.96 -4.57 -7.47
N ARG A 95 5.56 -4.37 -6.21
CA ARG A 95 6.18 -5.03 -5.06
C ARG A 95 5.68 -6.45 -4.92
N GLY A 96 4.38 -6.65 -5.14
CA GLY A 96 3.77 -7.98 -5.28
C GLY A 96 3.33 -8.65 -3.98
N LEU A 97 3.45 -7.98 -2.83
CA LEU A 97 3.18 -8.58 -1.51
C LEU A 97 1.76 -9.14 -1.39
N PHE A 98 0.77 -8.38 -1.91
CA PHE A 98 -0.65 -8.74 -1.86
C PHE A 98 -1.21 -9.22 -3.20
N ASN A 99 -0.41 -9.28 -4.27
CA ASN A 99 -0.91 -9.65 -5.61
C ASN A 99 -1.60 -11.02 -5.59
N ARG A 100 -1.01 -12.00 -4.89
CA ARG A 100 -1.60 -13.34 -4.78
C ARG A 100 -2.90 -13.37 -3.98
N VAL A 101 -3.02 -12.52 -2.96
CA VAL A 101 -4.27 -12.31 -2.21
C VAL A 101 -5.35 -11.84 -3.16
N PHE A 102 -5.06 -10.84 -4.00
CA PHE A 102 -6.05 -10.31 -4.95
C PHE A 102 -6.43 -11.33 -6.04
N GLU A 103 -5.46 -12.07 -6.59
CA GLU A 103 -5.71 -13.12 -7.60
C GLU A 103 -6.66 -14.22 -7.10
N VAL A 104 -6.58 -14.55 -5.80
CA VAL A 104 -7.27 -15.71 -5.21
C VAL A 104 -8.53 -15.29 -4.49
N GLU A 105 -8.46 -14.28 -3.61
CA GLU A 105 -9.55 -13.96 -2.67
C GLU A 105 -10.60 -13.02 -3.24
N LEU A 106 -10.36 -12.36 -4.38
CA LEU A 106 -11.39 -11.52 -5.03
C LEU A 106 -12.43 -12.34 -5.80
N ASP A 107 -12.19 -13.62 -6.07
CA ASP A 107 -13.07 -14.48 -6.85
C ASP A 107 -13.29 -15.84 -6.18
N GLU A 108 -14.55 -16.20 -5.95
CA GLU A 108 -14.93 -17.42 -5.23
C GLU A 108 -14.43 -18.69 -5.93
N LYS A 109 -14.41 -18.71 -7.26
CA LYS A 109 -13.93 -19.86 -8.03
C LYS A 109 -12.42 -20.00 -7.89
N SER A 110 -11.68 -18.89 -7.95
CA SER A 110 -10.23 -18.87 -7.67
C SER A 110 -9.93 -19.34 -6.26
N MET A 111 -10.67 -18.86 -5.25
CA MET A 111 -10.51 -19.25 -3.84
C MET A 111 -10.74 -20.76 -3.65
N LYS A 112 -11.83 -21.31 -4.20
CA LYS A 112 -12.11 -22.76 -4.14
C LYS A 112 -11.06 -23.59 -4.87
N THR A 113 -10.54 -23.09 -5.99
CA THR A 113 -9.48 -23.78 -6.75
C THR A 113 -8.18 -23.82 -5.95
N PHE A 114 -7.78 -22.68 -5.38
CA PHE A 114 -6.59 -22.58 -4.53
C PHE A 114 -6.65 -23.51 -3.32
N ALA A 115 -7.79 -23.54 -2.61
CA ALA A 115 -8.00 -24.42 -1.47
C ALA A 115 -7.84 -25.92 -1.84
N LYS A 116 -8.40 -26.32 -2.99
CA LYS A 116 -8.29 -27.70 -3.50
C LYS A 116 -6.86 -28.07 -3.88
N GLU A 117 -6.15 -27.18 -4.57
CA GLU A 117 -4.76 -27.40 -4.99
C GLU A 117 -3.82 -27.52 -3.80
N GLY A 118 -3.92 -26.61 -2.82
CA GLY A 118 -3.12 -26.66 -1.60
C GLY A 118 -3.32 -27.96 -0.82
N THR A 119 -4.58 -28.38 -0.65
CA THR A 119 -4.91 -29.66 -0.01
C THR A 119 -4.34 -30.85 -0.77
N LYS A 120 -4.51 -30.88 -2.10
CA LYS A 120 -3.99 -31.96 -2.95
C LYS A 120 -2.47 -32.10 -2.87
N ASN A 121 -1.75 -30.98 -2.93
CA ASN A 121 -0.28 -30.98 -2.88
C ASN A 121 0.23 -31.48 -1.54
N PHE A 122 -0.33 -30.98 -0.43
CA PHE A 122 0.03 -31.43 0.91
C PHE A 122 -0.24 -32.94 1.09
N MET A 123 -1.41 -33.41 0.68
CA MET A 123 -1.76 -34.83 0.78
C MET A 123 -0.84 -35.71 -0.06
N SER A 124 -0.49 -35.26 -1.26
CA SER A 124 0.44 -35.98 -2.16
C SER A 124 1.83 -36.08 -1.55
N TYR A 125 2.34 -34.99 -0.97
CA TYR A 125 3.61 -34.96 -0.24
C TYR A 125 3.60 -35.92 0.95
N MET A 126 2.56 -35.85 1.79
CA MET A 126 2.45 -36.71 2.98
C MET A 126 2.36 -38.20 2.64
N ILE A 127 1.61 -38.55 1.58
CA ILE A 127 1.52 -39.94 1.11
C ILE A 127 2.86 -40.41 0.56
N ALA A 128 3.54 -39.59 -0.25
CA ALA A 128 4.84 -39.94 -0.80
C ALA A 128 5.90 -40.15 0.29
N LYS A 129 5.88 -39.33 1.35
CA LYS A 129 6.89 -39.36 2.42
C LYS A 129 6.60 -40.39 3.53
N TYR A 130 5.35 -40.51 3.95
CA TYR A 130 4.96 -41.29 5.14
C TYR A 130 4.01 -42.45 4.83
N GLY A 131 3.58 -42.61 3.58
CA GLY A 131 2.55 -43.55 3.18
C GLY A 131 1.15 -43.18 3.70
N SER A 132 0.12 -43.85 3.18
CA SER A 132 -1.28 -43.59 3.55
C SER A 132 -1.57 -43.80 5.04
N LYS A 133 -0.95 -44.81 5.66
CA LYS A 133 -1.07 -45.07 7.10
C LYS A 133 -0.38 -43.99 7.95
N GLY A 134 0.74 -43.43 7.48
CA GLY A 134 1.45 -42.36 8.16
C GLY A 134 0.64 -41.06 8.14
N LEU A 135 0.09 -40.70 6.99
CA LEU A 135 -0.83 -39.56 6.86
C LEU A 135 -2.01 -39.65 7.84
N LEU A 136 -2.70 -40.79 7.90
CA LEU A 136 -3.84 -40.98 8.81
C LEU A 136 -3.45 -40.80 10.28
N LYS A 137 -2.28 -41.32 10.69
CA LYS A 137 -1.75 -41.11 12.05
C LYS A 137 -1.43 -39.65 12.32
N THR A 138 -0.83 -38.95 11.37
CA THR A 138 -0.51 -37.51 11.51
C THR A 138 -1.78 -36.66 11.61
N LEU A 139 -2.81 -36.94 10.81
CA LEU A 139 -4.09 -36.26 10.88
C LEU A 139 -4.79 -36.50 12.23
N ASP A 140 -4.82 -37.74 12.71
CA ASP A 140 -5.37 -38.08 14.03
C ASP A 140 -4.61 -37.40 15.18
N HIS A 141 -3.28 -37.39 15.11
CA HIS A 141 -2.45 -36.73 16.10
C HIS A 141 -2.65 -35.21 16.11
N SER A 142 -2.64 -34.57 14.93
CA SER A 142 -2.85 -33.11 14.79
C SER A 142 -4.19 -32.68 15.37
N LYS A 143 -5.26 -33.45 15.11
CA LYS A 143 -6.59 -33.22 15.67
C LYS A 143 -6.61 -33.32 17.20
N LYS A 144 -5.84 -34.24 17.80
CA LYS A 144 -5.74 -34.42 19.26
C LYS A 144 -4.99 -33.29 19.96
N ILE A 145 -3.96 -32.73 19.32
CA ILE A 145 -3.17 -31.61 19.88
C ILE A 145 -3.76 -30.23 19.56
N GLY A 146 -4.92 -30.18 18.89
CA GLY A 146 -5.58 -28.93 18.52
C GLY A 146 -4.85 -28.13 17.43
N VAL A 147 -3.89 -28.75 16.73
CA VAL A 147 -3.26 -28.13 15.56
C VAL A 147 -4.24 -28.28 14.41
N VAL A 148 -4.98 -27.20 14.17
CA VAL A 148 -5.80 -27.05 12.97
C VAL A 148 -4.83 -27.00 11.79
N MET A 149 -4.83 -28.07 10.98
CA MET A 149 -4.29 -28.01 9.63
C MET A 149 -4.83 -26.74 8.97
N PRO A 150 -4.02 -25.92 8.27
CA PRO A 150 -4.51 -24.65 7.73
C PRO A 150 -5.73 -24.92 6.85
N GLU A 151 -6.94 -24.70 7.39
CA GLU A 151 -8.14 -24.68 6.58
C GLU A 151 -8.03 -23.38 5.80
N LEU A 152 -7.74 -23.52 4.51
CA LEU A 152 -7.89 -22.42 3.58
C LEU A 152 -9.37 -22.08 3.55
N GLY A 153 -9.75 -21.08 4.35
CA GLY A 153 -11.11 -20.55 4.37
C GLY A 153 -11.55 -20.19 2.96
N THR A 154 -12.80 -20.46 2.64
CA THR A 154 -13.35 -20.20 1.30
C THR A 154 -13.99 -18.81 1.17
N ASP A 155 -13.97 -18.05 2.25
CA ASP A 155 -14.53 -16.69 2.30
C ASP A 155 -13.69 -15.76 1.43
N THR A 156 -14.36 -15.07 0.51
CA THR A 156 -13.73 -14.04 -0.31
C THR A 156 -13.37 -12.81 0.51
N LEU A 157 -12.51 -11.97 -0.07
CA LEU A 157 -11.92 -10.81 0.58
C LEU A 157 -12.94 -9.82 1.15
N ASP A 158 -14.13 -9.75 0.55
CA ASP A 158 -15.21 -8.86 0.93
C ASP A 158 -16.06 -9.38 2.08
N ILE A 159 -16.11 -10.70 2.32
CA ILE A 159 -16.95 -11.31 3.37
C ILE A 159 -16.14 -11.89 4.53
N ARG A 160 -14.82 -12.03 4.39
CA ARG A 160 -13.97 -12.60 5.44
C ARG A 160 -14.07 -11.79 6.74
N LYS A 161 -14.07 -12.51 7.86
CA LYS A 161 -14.25 -11.91 9.19
C LYS A 161 -13.15 -10.92 9.59
N ILE A 162 -11.91 -11.18 9.19
CA ILE A 162 -10.74 -10.38 9.56
C ILE A 162 -10.27 -9.58 8.35
N ASN A 163 -10.15 -8.26 8.53
CA ASN A 163 -9.68 -7.32 7.50
C ASN A 163 -10.43 -7.47 6.16
N PRO A 164 -11.77 -7.37 6.12
CA PRO A 164 -12.49 -7.40 4.85
C PRO A 164 -12.22 -6.15 4.01
N TYR A 165 -12.17 -6.29 2.69
CA TYR A 165 -12.01 -5.18 1.75
C TYR A 165 -13.02 -5.26 0.61
N GLN A 166 -13.45 -4.09 0.12
CA GLN A 166 -14.31 -3.99 -1.06
C GLN A 166 -13.51 -3.48 -2.25
N ILE A 167 -13.98 -3.80 -3.45
CA ILE A 167 -13.43 -3.27 -4.70
C ILE A 167 -14.59 -3.02 -5.66
N ARG A 168 -14.51 -1.97 -6.48
CA ARG A 168 -15.52 -1.76 -7.53
C ARG A 168 -15.39 -2.83 -8.59
N GLU A 169 -16.50 -3.35 -9.11
CA GLU A 169 -16.47 -4.44 -10.10
C GLU A 169 -15.62 -4.11 -11.34
N LYS A 170 -15.71 -2.89 -11.87
CA LYS A 170 -14.85 -2.44 -12.99
C LYS A 170 -13.36 -2.45 -12.65
N ASP A 171 -13.02 -2.13 -11.40
CA ASP A 171 -11.63 -2.04 -10.93
C ASP A 171 -11.10 -3.46 -10.66
N LYS A 172 -11.95 -4.35 -10.12
CA LYS A 172 -11.67 -5.77 -9.97
C LYS A 172 -11.40 -6.45 -11.31
N GLU A 173 -12.23 -6.18 -12.33
CA GLU A 173 -12.04 -6.72 -13.67
C GLU A 173 -10.70 -6.31 -14.27
N LEU A 174 -10.40 -5.01 -14.26
CA LEU A 174 -9.13 -4.46 -14.76
C LEU A 174 -7.92 -5.02 -13.99
N LEU A 175 -8.04 -5.12 -12.67
CA LEU A 175 -6.98 -5.66 -11.81
C LEU A 175 -6.67 -7.13 -12.15
N LEU A 176 -7.70 -7.97 -12.25
CA LEU A 176 -7.54 -9.41 -12.49
C LEU A 176 -7.14 -9.74 -13.93
N LYS A 177 -7.67 -9.03 -14.93
CA LYS A 177 -7.46 -9.36 -16.34
C LYS A 177 -6.19 -8.74 -16.93
N ASP A 178 -5.82 -7.53 -16.50
CA ASP A 178 -4.75 -6.77 -17.17
C ASP A 178 -3.57 -6.50 -16.23
N LEU A 179 -3.82 -5.94 -15.04
CA LEU A 179 -2.74 -5.46 -14.17
C LEU A 179 -1.95 -6.61 -13.51
N LEU A 180 -2.63 -7.55 -12.82
CA LEU A 180 -1.97 -8.66 -12.16
C LEU A 180 -1.22 -9.57 -13.15
N PRO A 181 -1.79 -9.94 -14.31
CA PRO A 181 -1.07 -10.73 -15.31
C PRO A 181 0.19 -10.07 -15.85
N TYR A 182 0.20 -8.74 -16.04
CA TYR A 182 1.39 -8.01 -16.50
C TYR A 182 2.54 -8.10 -15.48
N TRP A 183 2.22 -7.90 -14.19
CA TRP A 183 3.22 -7.91 -13.13
C TRP A 183 3.64 -9.32 -12.68
N LYS A 184 2.93 -10.34 -13.14
CA LYS A 184 3.26 -11.74 -12.83
C LYS A 184 4.72 -12.03 -13.16
N GLU A 185 5.44 -12.65 -12.23
CA GLU A 185 6.88 -12.96 -12.30
C GLU A 185 7.84 -11.75 -12.22
N ASN A 186 7.35 -10.53 -12.36
CA ASN A 186 8.15 -9.31 -12.44
C ASN A 186 8.10 -8.45 -11.18
N THR A 187 7.52 -8.96 -10.09
CA THR A 187 7.47 -8.26 -8.81
C THR A 187 8.73 -8.48 -7.96
N ILE A 188 8.99 -7.56 -7.02
CA ILE A 188 10.07 -7.73 -6.03
C ILE A 188 9.84 -9.00 -5.21
N ALA A 189 8.59 -9.27 -4.81
CA ALA A 189 8.24 -10.46 -4.05
C ALA A 189 8.52 -11.77 -4.81
N ASN A 190 8.22 -11.83 -6.12
CA ASN A 190 8.57 -13.00 -6.92
C ASN A 190 10.09 -13.20 -7.05
N ARG A 191 10.85 -12.11 -7.24
CA ARG A 191 12.31 -12.16 -7.31
C ARG A 191 12.92 -12.64 -5.99
N LEU A 192 12.43 -12.11 -4.87
CA LEU A 192 12.90 -12.51 -3.54
C LEU A 192 12.51 -13.96 -3.23
N GLY A 193 11.31 -14.41 -3.61
CA GLY A 193 10.90 -15.80 -3.49
C GLY A 193 11.80 -16.76 -4.29
N LYS A 194 12.16 -16.42 -5.53
CA LYS A 194 13.10 -17.20 -6.36
C LYS A 194 14.49 -17.25 -5.73
N ALA A 195 15.04 -16.09 -5.35
CA ALA A 195 16.35 -16.01 -4.70
C ALA A 195 16.38 -16.79 -3.38
N PHE A 196 15.29 -16.77 -2.62
CA PHE A 196 15.17 -17.57 -1.40
C PHE A 196 15.25 -19.07 -1.69
N ILE A 197 14.51 -19.57 -2.68
CA ILE A 197 14.56 -20.98 -3.08
C ILE A 197 15.97 -21.36 -3.57
N GLU A 198 16.56 -20.54 -4.43
CA GLU A 198 17.91 -20.76 -4.98
C GLU A 198 19.01 -20.72 -3.91
N SER A 199 18.84 -19.93 -2.85
CA SER A 199 19.80 -19.83 -1.75
C SER A 199 19.96 -21.12 -0.94
N ASN A 200 18.96 -22.02 -1.02
CA ASN A 200 18.94 -23.28 -0.28
C ASN A 200 19.19 -23.10 1.24
N ILE A 201 18.71 -21.99 1.83
CA ILE A 201 18.84 -21.67 3.27
C ILE A 201 18.24 -22.78 4.15
N TYR A 202 17.21 -23.48 3.66
CA TYR A 202 16.59 -24.63 4.32
C TYR A 202 16.80 -25.90 3.48
N PRO A 203 17.98 -26.55 3.56
CA PRO A 203 18.25 -27.73 2.76
C PRO A 203 17.52 -28.98 3.28
N GLY A 204 17.35 -29.95 2.38
CA GLY A 204 16.85 -31.28 2.71
C GLY A 204 15.40 -31.32 3.15
N GLU A 205 15.08 -32.26 4.04
CA GLU A 205 13.69 -32.58 4.40
C GLU A 205 12.90 -31.40 4.98
N PHE A 206 13.58 -30.45 5.62
CA PHE A 206 12.94 -29.26 6.17
C PHE A 206 12.49 -28.30 5.07
N GLY A 207 13.31 -28.09 4.04
CA GLY A 207 12.92 -27.32 2.86
C GLY A 207 11.77 -27.96 2.10
N ASP A 208 11.82 -29.28 1.91
CA ASP A 208 10.73 -30.04 1.27
C ASP A 208 9.42 -29.92 2.07
N PHE A 209 9.49 -29.94 3.40
CA PHE A 209 8.32 -29.76 4.25
C PHE A 209 7.74 -28.35 4.10
N ILE A 210 8.56 -27.31 4.26
CA ILE A 210 8.11 -25.91 4.17
C ILE A 210 7.49 -25.59 2.81
N THR A 211 8.07 -26.06 1.71
CA THR A 211 7.58 -25.78 0.35
C THR A 211 6.23 -26.44 0.02
N ASN A 212 5.88 -27.50 0.74
CA ASN A 212 4.66 -28.31 0.56
C ASN A 212 3.58 -28.08 1.62
N LEU A 213 3.80 -27.20 2.60
CA LEU A 213 2.75 -26.78 3.53
C LEU A 213 1.58 -26.13 2.76
N PRO A 214 0.32 -26.30 3.21
CA PRO A 214 -0.80 -25.56 2.65
C PRO A 214 -0.50 -24.06 2.78
N ARG A 215 -0.24 -23.42 1.65
CA ARG A 215 0.17 -22.01 1.58
C ARG A 215 -1.01 -21.14 1.90
N SER A 216 -0.80 -20.09 2.69
CA SER A 216 -1.75 -18.98 2.70
C SER A 216 -1.64 -18.22 1.37
N THR A 217 -2.60 -17.36 1.12
CA THR A 217 -2.55 -16.41 -0.01
C THR A 217 -1.54 -15.28 0.24
N GLY A 218 -1.14 -15.05 1.49
CA GLY A 218 -0.13 -14.08 1.87
C GLY A 218 1.27 -14.64 1.70
N GLN A 219 2.21 -13.84 1.19
CA GLN A 219 3.61 -14.27 1.00
C GLN A 219 4.42 -14.33 2.32
N SER A 220 3.81 -14.81 3.40
CA SER A 220 4.43 -15.07 4.70
C SER A 220 4.65 -16.57 4.96
N ASP A 221 4.51 -17.40 3.93
CA ASP A 221 4.46 -18.88 4.03
C ASP A 221 5.80 -19.57 4.36
N MET A 222 6.81 -18.81 4.76
CA MET A 222 8.14 -19.31 5.09
C MET A 222 8.47 -18.92 6.53
N VAL A 223 9.30 -19.74 7.20
CA VAL A 223 9.77 -19.48 8.57
C VAL A 223 10.36 -18.06 8.71
N THR A 224 11.04 -17.58 7.67
CA THR A 224 11.40 -16.18 7.48
C THR A 224 10.37 -15.49 6.59
N SER A 225 9.59 -14.57 7.14
CA SER A 225 8.59 -13.81 6.38
C SER A 225 9.25 -12.90 5.33
N ILE A 226 9.11 -13.29 4.06
CA ILE A 226 9.45 -12.46 2.89
C ILE A 226 8.67 -11.14 2.96
N GLY A 227 7.41 -11.20 3.38
CA GLY A 227 6.58 -10.01 3.61
C GLY A 227 7.17 -9.03 4.61
N SER A 228 7.80 -9.51 5.69
CA SER A 228 8.49 -8.65 6.65
C SER A 228 9.72 -7.99 6.01
N ALA A 229 10.52 -8.73 5.24
CA ALA A 229 11.68 -8.18 4.54
C ALA A 229 11.31 -7.09 3.51
N LEU A 230 10.17 -7.24 2.83
CA LEU A 230 9.62 -6.22 1.92
C LEU A 230 9.01 -5.04 2.70
N GLY A 231 8.31 -5.32 3.80
CA GLY A 231 7.60 -4.33 4.61
C GLY A 231 8.50 -3.41 5.44
N VAL A 232 9.74 -3.81 5.74
CA VAL A 232 10.73 -2.97 6.45
C VAL A 232 10.97 -1.65 5.71
N TRP A 233 11.04 -1.67 4.38
CA TRP A 233 11.29 -0.48 3.55
C TRP A 233 10.09 0.46 3.40
N GLN A 234 8.90 0.04 3.85
CA GLN A 234 7.66 0.81 3.68
C GLN A 234 7.12 1.36 5.01
N GLY A 235 7.13 0.55 6.07
CA GLY A 235 6.44 0.87 7.32
C GLY A 235 7.33 1.08 8.54
N HIS A 236 8.63 0.77 8.43
CA HIS A 236 9.58 0.86 9.54
C HIS A 236 10.64 1.94 9.30
N LEU A 237 10.21 3.05 8.70
CA LEU A 237 11.02 4.25 8.44
C LEU A 237 10.32 5.45 9.09
N ILE A 238 11.10 6.38 9.65
CA ILE A 238 10.61 7.71 10.02
C ILE A 238 11.05 8.68 8.94
N LEU A 239 10.10 9.25 8.20
CA LEU A 239 10.40 10.28 7.22
C LEU A 239 10.88 11.57 7.90
N ASP A 240 11.82 12.25 7.26
CA ASP A 240 12.16 13.63 7.61
C ASP A 240 11.03 14.56 7.16
N HIS A 241 10.10 14.83 8.09
CA HIS A 241 9.04 15.81 7.89
C HIS A 241 9.47 17.24 8.23
N GLU A 242 10.56 17.40 9.00
CA GLU A 242 11.04 18.71 9.42
C GLU A 242 11.54 19.52 8.23
N LYS A 243 12.34 18.89 7.36
CA LYS A 243 12.90 19.59 6.19
C LYS A 243 11.82 20.13 5.24
N PRO A 244 10.79 19.36 4.81
CA PRO A 244 9.68 19.91 4.03
C PRO A 244 8.92 21.03 4.73
N ILE A 245 8.70 20.93 6.05
CA ILE A 245 7.98 21.94 6.84
C ILE A 245 8.77 23.26 6.90
N LEU A 246 10.07 23.20 7.17
CA LEU A 246 10.91 24.38 7.36
C LEU A 246 11.39 25.01 6.05
N LYS A 247 11.53 24.20 4.99
CA LYS A 247 12.17 24.63 3.74
C LYS A 247 11.21 24.73 2.55
N GLY A 248 10.20 23.88 2.51
CA GLY A 248 9.35 23.69 1.34
C GLY A 248 10.00 22.88 0.22
N LEU A 249 9.18 22.15 -0.52
CA LEU A 249 9.59 21.27 -1.61
C LEU A 249 10.25 22.01 -2.77
N LEU A 250 9.87 23.28 -3.02
CA LEU A 250 10.44 24.06 -4.11
C LEU A 250 11.94 24.32 -3.87
N ALA A 251 12.30 24.75 -2.67
CA ALA A 251 13.70 24.97 -2.31
C ALA A 251 14.46 23.64 -2.26
N MET A 252 13.87 22.55 -1.76
CA MET A 252 14.49 21.22 -1.82
C MET A 252 14.79 20.77 -3.27
N LYS A 253 13.88 21.02 -4.21
CA LYS A 253 14.08 20.70 -5.63
C LYS A 253 15.19 21.56 -6.24
N ASN A 254 15.23 22.86 -5.93
CA ASN A 254 16.29 23.75 -6.40
C ASN A 254 17.68 23.30 -5.92
N GLU A 255 17.81 22.83 -4.68
CA GLU A 255 19.09 22.28 -4.18
C GLU A 255 19.58 21.10 -5.02
N VAL A 256 18.68 20.19 -5.39
CA VAL A 256 19.03 19.04 -6.24
C VAL A 256 19.54 19.53 -7.60
N GLN A 257 18.88 20.54 -8.18
CA GLN A 257 19.30 21.15 -9.45
C GLN A 257 20.65 21.86 -9.34
N GLU A 258 20.89 22.59 -8.26
CA GLU A 258 22.18 23.23 -7.97
C GLU A 258 23.31 22.20 -7.87
N VAL A 259 23.07 21.07 -7.18
CA VAL A 259 24.05 19.96 -7.09
C VAL A 259 24.34 19.37 -8.48
N ILE A 260 23.32 19.18 -9.31
CA ILE A 260 23.49 18.69 -10.69
C ILE A 260 24.36 19.64 -11.52
N VAL A 261 24.11 20.95 -11.43
CA VAL A 261 24.84 21.98 -12.20
C VAL A 261 26.26 22.18 -11.69
N ALA A 262 26.47 22.20 -10.37
CA ALA A 262 27.78 22.45 -9.76
C ALA A 262 28.76 21.28 -9.95
N SER A 263 28.25 20.06 -10.12
CA SER A 263 29.06 18.84 -10.09
C SER A 263 29.67 18.54 -11.47
N LYS A 264 30.96 18.89 -11.64
CA LYS A 264 31.71 18.74 -12.90
C LYS A 264 32.06 17.29 -13.26
N LYS A 265 31.99 16.34 -12.33
CA LYS A 265 32.39 14.92 -12.51
C LYS A 265 31.46 13.94 -11.79
N LEU A 266 30.17 13.97 -12.08
CA LEU A 266 29.26 12.91 -11.62
C LEU A 266 29.41 11.65 -12.49
N ALA A 267 29.51 10.49 -11.85
CA ALA A 267 29.31 9.21 -12.50
C ALA A 267 27.86 9.08 -13.01
N GLN A 268 27.64 8.23 -14.00
CA GLN A 268 26.33 8.09 -14.63
C GLN A 268 25.22 7.71 -13.62
N HIS A 269 25.51 6.79 -12.70
CA HIS A 269 24.56 6.36 -11.67
C HIS A 269 24.20 7.49 -10.68
N GLU A 270 25.13 8.41 -10.38
CA GLU A 270 24.87 9.56 -9.52
C GLU A 270 23.95 10.58 -10.21
N LYS A 271 24.17 10.83 -11.51
CA LYS A 271 23.28 11.68 -12.32
C LYS A 271 21.86 11.12 -12.36
N GLU A 272 21.75 9.82 -12.59
CA GLU A 272 20.46 9.11 -12.62
C GLU A 272 19.75 9.13 -11.28
N PHE A 273 20.50 9.01 -10.18
CA PHE A 273 19.95 9.13 -8.83
C PHE A 273 19.42 10.54 -8.55
N LEU A 274 20.21 11.58 -8.82
CA LEU A 274 19.79 12.98 -8.64
C LEU A 274 18.59 13.33 -9.52
N GLU A 275 18.56 12.84 -10.76
CA GLU A 275 17.42 13.03 -11.66
C GLU A 275 16.16 12.32 -11.11
N SER A 276 16.29 11.11 -10.56
CA SER A 276 15.16 10.43 -9.93
C SER A 276 14.59 11.20 -8.73
N ILE A 277 15.44 11.84 -7.92
CA ILE A 277 15.02 12.71 -6.81
C ILE A 277 14.30 13.95 -7.35
N ASN A 278 14.86 14.58 -8.38
CA ASN A 278 14.29 15.75 -9.02
C ASN A 278 12.86 15.48 -9.56
N ILE A 279 12.66 14.32 -10.19
CA ILE A 279 11.35 13.85 -10.68
C ILE A 279 10.41 13.51 -9.52
N ALA A 280 10.90 12.83 -8.47
CA ALA A 280 10.08 12.46 -7.33
C ALA A 280 9.54 13.68 -6.57
N LEU A 281 10.40 14.68 -6.31
CA LEU A 281 9.99 15.95 -5.69
C LEU A 281 8.94 16.67 -6.55
N GLU A 282 9.12 16.68 -7.88
CA GLU A 282 8.13 17.26 -8.78
C GLU A 282 6.79 16.52 -8.72
N GLY A 283 6.81 15.19 -8.62
CA GLY A 283 5.62 14.37 -8.43
C GLY A 283 4.83 14.76 -7.18
N VAL A 284 5.50 14.89 -6.02
CA VAL A 284 4.84 15.32 -4.77
C VAL A 284 4.32 16.76 -4.87
N MET A 285 5.05 17.65 -5.56
CA MET A 285 4.55 19.01 -5.83
C MET A 285 3.29 18.99 -6.71
N ILE A 286 3.21 18.10 -7.70
CA ILE A 286 2.01 17.92 -8.55
C ILE A 286 0.84 17.40 -7.70
N TYR A 287 1.06 16.40 -6.85
CA TYR A 287 0.04 15.92 -5.90
C TYR A 287 -0.54 17.06 -5.08
N SER A 288 0.32 17.89 -4.47
CA SER A 288 -0.11 19.03 -3.64
C SER A 288 -0.91 20.06 -4.42
N LYS A 289 -0.48 20.39 -5.65
CA LYS A 289 -1.20 21.35 -6.50
C LYS A 289 -2.58 20.83 -6.90
N ARG A 290 -2.66 19.57 -7.33
CA ARG A 290 -3.94 18.94 -7.71
C ARG A 290 -4.89 18.78 -6.53
N LEU A 291 -4.36 18.58 -5.32
CA LEU A 291 -5.16 18.58 -4.09
C LEU A 291 -5.80 19.96 -3.85
N ALA A 292 -5.05 21.04 -4.04
CA ALA A 292 -5.59 22.40 -3.95
C ALA A 292 -6.64 22.67 -5.05
N GLU A 293 -6.39 22.24 -6.28
CA GLU A 293 -7.37 22.31 -7.38
C GLU A 293 -8.66 21.55 -7.04
N LYS A 294 -8.54 20.37 -6.40
CA LYS A 294 -9.71 19.61 -5.97
C LYS A 294 -10.50 20.33 -4.87
N LEU A 295 -9.82 20.93 -3.89
CA LEU A 295 -10.48 21.74 -2.86
C LEU A 295 -11.21 22.94 -3.47
N GLU A 296 -10.63 23.57 -4.49
CA GLU A 296 -11.26 24.67 -5.22
C GLU A 296 -12.52 24.21 -5.96
N ASP A 297 -12.48 23.06 -6.63
CA ASP A 297 -13.63 22.42 -7.28
C ASP A 297 -14.76 22.11 -6.27
N VAL A 298 -14.42 21.50 -5.12
CA VAL A 298 -15.41 21.22 -4.06
C VAL A 298 -15.99 22.52 -3.50
N LEU A 299 -15.17 23.55 -3.29
CA LEU A 299 -15.59 24.86 -2.79
C LEU A 299 -16.55 25.57 -3.76
N LYS A 300 -16.31 25.49 -5.08
CA LYS A 300 -17.20 26.06 -6.10
C LYS A 300 -18.61 25.45 -6.05
N ASN A 301 -18.69 24.16 -5.77
CA ASN A 301 -19.94 23.40 -5.73
C ASN A 301 -20.61 23.36 -4.33
N THR A 302 -20.02 23.99 -3.31
CA THR A 302 -20.56 24.00 -1.94
C THR A 302 -21.35 25.27 -1.67
N SER A 303 -22.63 25.15 -1.29
CA SER A 303 -23.48 26.30 -0.98
C SER A 303 -23.43 26.73 0.49
N ASP A 304 -23.30 25.78 1.42
CA ASP A 304 -23.36 26.06 2.86
C ASP A 304 -22.21 26.99 3.32
N PRO A 305 -22.49 28.17 3.89
CA PRO A 305 -21.46 29.14 4.29
C PRO A 305 -20.43 28.59 5.28
N SER A 306 -20.87 27.73 6.21
CA SER A 306 -19.98 27.19 7.24
C SER A 306 -18.96 26.21 6.66
N THR A 307 -19.41 25.36 5.73
CA THR A 307 -18.57 24.41 4.99
C THR A 307 -17.64 25.15 4.03
N ARG A 308 -18.14 26.19 3.35
CA ARG A 308 -17.30 27.05 2.49
C ARG A 308 -16.15 27.70 3.26
N ALA A 309 -16.39 28.19 4.49
CA ALA A 309 -15.36 28.78 5.31
C ALA A 309 -14.24 27.79 5.66
N VAL A 310 -14.61 26.54 5.97
CA VAL A 310 -13.65 25.45 6.24
C VAL A 310 -12.84 25.10 4.99
N LEU A 311 -13.52 24.86 3.86
CA LEU A 311 -12.87 24.52 2.59
C LEU A 311 -11.92 25.64 2.13
N ASN A 312 -12.33 26.90 2.27
CA ASN A 312 -11.49 28.04 1.93
C ASN A 312 -10.22 28.11 2.80
N GLN A 313 -10.33 27.84 4.11
CA GLN A 313 -9.15 27.77 4.99
C GLN A 313 -8.20 26.64 4.59
N MET A 314 -8.73 25.45 4.27
CA MET A 314 -7.93 24.32 3.78
C MET A 314 -7.26 24.67 2.45
N LEU A 315 -7.99 25.25 1.51
CA LEU A 315 -7.48 25.68 0.20
C LEU A 315 -6.33 26.67 0.34
N GLN A 316 -6.50 27.73 1.13
CA GLN A 316 -5.44 28.72 1.39
C GLN A 316 -4.17 28.07 1.94
N THR A 317 -4.34 27.09 2.84
CA THR A 317 -3.21 26.34 3.42
C THR A 317 -2.52 25.47 2.35
N CYS A 318 -3.28 24.68 1.59
CA CYS A 318 -2.76 23.78 0.55
C CYS A 318 -2.19 24.51 -0.69
N GLN A 319 -2.57 25.76 -0.92
CA GLN A 319 -1.97 26.60 -1.97
C GLN A 319 -0.53 27.02 -1.62
N LYS A 320 -0.18 27.03 -0.32
CA LYS A 320 1.15 27.40 0.16
C LYS A 320 2.03 26.17 0.47
N VAL A 321 1.58 25.32 1.40
CA VAL A 321 2.37 24.18 1.85
C VAL A 321 2.01 22.89 1.10
N PRO A 322 2.98 21.98 0.87
CA PRO A 322 4.37 22.00 1.32
C PRO A 322 5.34 22.61 0.29
N LEU A 323 4.85 23.38 -0.70
CA LEU A 323 5.73 24.00 -1.71
C LEU A 323 6.67 25.02 -1.08
N TYR A 324 6.15 25.80 -0.12
CA TYR A 324 6.86 26.80 0.66
C TYR A 324 6.90 26.43 2.14
N PRO A 325 7.80 27.03 2.95
CA PRO A 325 7.84 26.85 4.39
C PRO A 325 6.51 27.13 5.10
N ALA A 326 6.24 26.41 6.17
CA ALA A 326 5.13 26.68 7.07
C ALA A 326 5.47 27.81 8.05
N GLU A 327 4.53 28.74 8.25
CA GLU A 327 4.62 29.88 9.17
C GLU A 327 3.61 29.77 10.33
N THR A 328 2.68 28.82 10.24
CA THR A 328 1.68 28.57 11.29
C THR A 328 1.62 27.10 11.65
N PHE A 329 1.09 26.79 12.83
CA PHE A 329 0.86 25.40 13.24
C PHE A 329 -0.04 24.64 12.25
N ARG A 330 -1.08 25.29 11.71
CA ARG A 330 -1.97 24.69 10.71
C ARG A 330 -1.23 24.33 9.43
N GLU A 331 -0.38 25.23 8.94
CA GLU A 331 0.47 24.99 7.77
C GLU A 331 1.46 23.85 8.04
N ALA A 332 2.07 23.78 9.22
CA ALA A 332 2.99 22.70 9.58
C ALA A 332 2.29 21.33 9.59
N VAL A 333 1.10 21.24 10.20
CA VAL A 333 0.29 20.02 10.22
C VAL A 333 -0.18 19.62 8.82
N GLN A 334 -0.60 20.58 8.00
CA GLN A 334 -1.02 20.33 6.62
C GLN A 334 0.15 19.89 5.73
N SER A 335 1.32 20.50 5.91
CA SER A 335 2.57 20.12 5.24
C SER A 335 2.95 18.68 5.61
N TYR A 336 2.97 18.37 6.91
CA TYR A 336 3.21 17.02 7.42
C TYR A 336 2.26 16.01 6.77
N TRP A 337 0.96 16.30 6.77
CA TRP A 337 -0.06 15.39 6.27
C TRP A 337 0.06 15.15 4.76
N ILE A 338 0.29 16.19 3.95
CA ILE A 338 0.51 16.03 2.50
C ILE A 338 1.73 15.17 2.22
N ILE A 339 2.85 15.39 2.93
CA ILE A 339 4.06 14.59 2.75
C ILE A 339 3.79 13.14 3.15
N LYS A 340 3.11 12.92 4.29
CA LYS A 340 2.72 11.59 4.75
C LYS A 340 1.87 10.87 3.70
N THR A 341 0.76 11.45 3.28
CA THR A 341 -0.18 10.78 2.35
C THR A 341 0.35 10.67 0.92
N ALA A 342 1.30 11.49 0.51
CA ALA A 342 1.92 11.36 -0.81
C ALA A 342 3.00 10.26 -0.83
N VAL A 343 3.70 10.03 0.28
CA VAL A 343 4.93 9.21 0.30
C VAL A 343 4.73 7.86 0.99
N GLU A 344 3.93 7.81 2.06
CA GLU A 344 3.52 6.60 2.78
C GLU A 344 2.11 6.20 2.37
#